data_AF-A0A536DUI1-F1
#
_entry.id   AF-A0A536DUI1-F1
#
_cell.length_a   1.000
_cell.length_b   1.000
_cell.length_c   1.000
_cell.angle_alpha   90.00
_cell.angle_beta   90.00
_cell.angle_gamma   90.00
#
_symmetry.space_group_name_H-M   'P 1'
#
loop_
_entity.id
_entity.type
_entity.pdbx_description
1 polymer ?
#
loop_
_entity_poly.entity_id
_entity_poly.type
_entity_poly.pdbx_seq_one_letter_code
_entity_poly.pdbx_strand_id
1 'polypeptide(L)'
;MALVPLSLIFEIVFLFLGIILYRENLTLERLVAVGLFFFEIPLLTANQEFFTDASGSLVESNVALPTTLLGYLVFADFLLIFIALYRWWDLYMAQKKVKEFSAGP
;
A
#
# COMPACT_ATOMS: atom_id res chain seq x y z
N MET A 1 1.11 11.19 -27.52
CA MET A 1 1.28 9.85 -26.92
C MET A 1 1.20 9.99 -25.41
N ALA A 2 0.40 9.18 -24.73
CA ALA A 2 0.31 9.20 -23.27
C ALA A 2 1.35 8.23 -22.71
N LEU A 3 2.32 8.74 -21.96
CA LEU A 3 3.32 7.94 -21.25
C LEU A 3 2.70 7.49 -19.93
N VAL A 4 2.57 6.18 -19.71
CA VAL A 4 2.12 5.63 -18.42
C VAL A 4 3.37 5.24 -17.61
N PRO A 5 3.55 5.75 -16.38
CA PRO A 5 4.66 5.35 -15.54
C PRO A 5 4.55 3.88 -15.15
N LEU A 6 5.67 3.15 -15.18
CA LEU A 6 5.70 1.75 -14.76
C LEU A 6 5.33 1.58 -13.28
N SER A 7 5.71 2.54 -12.43
CA SER A 7 5.34 2.52 -11.01
C SER A 7 3.82 2.53 -10.80
N LEU A 8 3.07 3.26 -11.64
CA LEU A 8 1.62 3.38 -11.53
C LEU A 8 0.93 2.02 -11.70
N ILE A 9 1.52 1.11 -12.49
CA ILE A 9 1.03 -0.25 -12.66
C ILE A 9 1.19 -1.04 -11.36
N PHE A 10 2.37 -0.97 -10.74
CA PHE A 10 2.65 -1.66 -9.47
C PHE A 10 1.88 -1.05 -8.30
N GLU A 11 1.70 0.27 -8.28
CA GLU A 11 0.85 0.99 -7.32
C GLU A 11 -0.57 0.44 -7.36
N ILE A 12 -1.20 0.38 -8.54
CA ILE A 12 -2.56 -0.17 -8.68
C ILE A 12 -2.60 -1.64 -8.18
N VAL A 13 -1.62 -2.47 -8.56
CA VAL A 13 -1.59 -3.87 -8.13
C VAL A 13 -1.46 -4.01 -6.61
N PHE A 14 -0.56 -3.25 -5.99
CA PHE A 14 -0.37 -3.27 -4.54
C PHE A 14 -1.58 -2.72 -3.80
N LEU A 15 -2.23 -1.68 -4.34
CA LEU A 15 -3.42 -1.08 -3.76
C LEU A 15 -4.56 -2.11 -3.73
N PHE A 16 -4.82 -2.78 -4.86
CA PHE A 16 -5.86 -3.80 -4.93
C PHE A 16 -5.55 -5.01 -4.04
N LEU A 17 -4.32 -5.50 -4.02
CA LEU A 17 -3.92 -6.60 -3.15
C LEU A 17 -4.03 -6.23 -1.67
N GLY A 18 -3.59 -5.01 -1.30
CA GLY A 18 -3.71 -4.47 0.04
C GLY A 18 -5.17 -4.39 0.48
N ILE A 19 -6.07 -3.89 -0.36
CA ILE A 19 -7.52 -3.82 -0.06
C ILE A 19 -8.13 -5.21 0.10
N ILE A 20 -7.76 -6.18 -0.75
CA ILE A 20 -8.26 -7.56 -0.68
C ILE A 20 -7.83 -8.21 0.64
N LEU A 21 -6.54 -8.15 0.96
CA LEU A 21 -5.97 -8.73 2.17
C LEU A 21 -6.44 -8.01 3.44
N TYR A 22 -6.77 -6.72 3.34
CA TYR A 22 -7.37 -5.96 4.42
C TYR A 22 -8.80 -6.43 4.78
N ARG A 23 -9.52 -7.02 3.83
CA ARG A 23 -10.91 -7.46 4.02
C ARG A 23 -11.02 -8.72 4.89
N GLU A 24 -9.98 -9.54 4.92
CA GLU A 24 -9.94 -10.79 5.67
C GLU A 24 -9.72 -10.55 7.18
N ASN A 25 -10.17 -11.51 8.00
CA ASN A 25 -10.10 -11.45 9.47
C ASN A 25 -8.80 -12.01 10.05
N LEU A 26 -7.88 -12.48 9.20
CA LEU A 26 -6.63 -13.10 9.63
C LEU A 26 -5.56 -12.03 9.90
N THR A 27 -4.93 -12.13 11.07
CA THR A 27 -3.94 -11.16 11.56
C THR A 27 -2.70 -11.06 10.67
N LEU A 28 -2.28 -12.17 10.04
CA LEU A 28 -1.10 -12.19 9.17
C LEU A 28 -1.34 -11.48 7.83
N GLU A 29 -2.49 -11.72 7.20
CA GLU A 29 -2.87 -11.10 5.91
C GLU A 29 -2.99 -9.58 6.03
N ARG A 30 -3.49 -9.08 7.17
CA ARG A 30 -3.50 -7.64 7.45
C ARG A 30 -2.12 -7.04 7.63
N LEU A 31 -1.18 -7.76 8.23
CA LEU A 31 0.20 -7.30 8.33
C LEU A 31 0.85 -7.19 6.94
N VAL A 32 0.54 -8.16 6.06
CA VAL A 32 0.97 -8.13 4.65
C VAL A 32 0.32 -6.95 3.92
N ALA A 33 -0.97 -6.69 4.13
CA ALA A 33 -1.67 -5.54 3.56
C ALA A 33 -1.04 -4.20 3.97
N VAL A 34 -0.68 -4.04 5.25
CA VAL A 34 0.04 -2.86 5.74
C VAL A 34 1.40 -2.71 5.05
N GLY A 35 2.13 -3.83 4.87
CA GLY A 35 3.37 -3.84 4.13
C GLY A 35 3.20 -3.36 2.69
N LEU A 36 2.17 -3.84 1.98
CA LEU A 36 1.89 -3.46 0.60
C LEU A 36 1.64 -1.95 0.46
N PHE A 37 0.77 -1.37 1.28
CA PHE A 37 0.54 0.09 1.27
C PHE A 37 1.80 0.88 1.65
N PHE A 38 2.67 0.33 2.51
CA PHE A 38 3.93 1.00 2.85
C PHE A 38 4.93 0.98 1.69
N PHE A 39 4.89 -0.05 0.84
CA PHE A 39 5.71 -0.14 -0.36
C PHE A 39 5.22 0.76 -1.49
N GLU A 40 3.97 1.22 -1.50
CA GLU A 40 3.46 2.18 -2.47
C GLU A 40 4.14 3.56 -2.34
N ILE A 41 4.43 4.00 -1.12
CA ILE A 41 5.08 5.30 -0.85
C ILE A 41 6.46 5.45 -1.54
N PRO A 42 7.44 4.56 -1.36
CA PRO A 42 8.72 4.64 -2.07
C PRO A 42 8.56 4.46 -3.58
N LEU A 43 7.55 3.71 -4.02
CA LEU A 43 7.28 3.45 -5.43
C LEU A 43 6.74 4.70 -6.16
N LEU A 44 5.88 5.45 -5.47
CA LEU A 44 5.35 6.74 -5.91
C LEU A 44 6.42 7.84 -5.94
N THR A 45 7.32 7.82 -4.95
CA THR A 45 8.34 8.87 -4.77
C THR A 45 9.64 8.61 -5.52
N ALA A 46 9.84 7.41 -6.07
CA ALA A 46 10.98 7.07 -6.91
C ALA A 46 10.93 7.77 -8.28
N ASN A 47 12.11 7.83 -8.93
CA ASN A 47 12.19 8.25 -10.33
C ASN A 47 11.35 7.32 -11.20
N GLN A 48 10.59 7.92 -12.10
CA GLN A 48 9.57 7.23 -12.87
C GLN A 48 10.14 6.71 -14.19
N GLU A 49 9.96 5.42 -14.46
CA GLU A 49 10.32 4.81 -15.74
C GLU A 49 9.11 4.79 -16.67
N PHE A 50 9.32 5.11 -17.95
CA PHE A 50 8.24 5.19 -18.94
C PHE A 50 8.53 4.32 -20.16
N PHE A 51 7.47 3.69 -20.69
CA PHE A 51 7.51 3.08 -22.02
C PHE A 51 7.35 4.16 -23.09
N THR A 52 8.24 4.16 -24.09
CA THR A 52 8.08 5.00 -25.30
C THR A 52 7.70 4.15 -26.51
N ASP A 53 6.83 4.67 -27.34
CA ASP A 53 6.19 3.95 -28.44
C ASP A 53 7.13 3.89 -29.67
N ALA A 54 7.61 2.67 -30.00
CA ALA A 54 7.96 2.15 -31.34
C ALA A 54 8.99 1.00 -31.30
N SER A 55 9.77 0.83 -30.22
CA SER A 55 10.88 -0.14 -30.19
C SER A 55 10.97 -1.00 -28.92
N GLY A 56 10.08 -0.82 -27.95
CA GLY A 56 10.16 -1.50 -26.65
C GLY A 56 11.35 -1.03 -25.79
N SER A 57 12.02 0.06 -26.18
CA SER A 57 13.09 0.67 -25.39
C SER A 57 12.51 1.42 -24.20
N LEU A 58 12.94 1.04 -22.99
CA LEU A 58 12.79 1.87 -21.80
C LEU A 58 13.57 3.16 -22.03
N VAL A 59 12.89 4.30 -21.93
CA VAL A 59 13.55 5.60 -21.86
C VAL A 59 13.34 6.09 -20.44
N GLU A 60 14.42 6.14 -19.67
CA GLU A 60 14.43 6.78 -18.37
C GLU A 60 14.21 8.28 -18.58
N SER A 61 12.98 8.75 -18.43
CA SER A 61 12.68 10.17 -18.37
C SER A 61 12.40 10.53 -16.92
N ASN A 62 13.13 11.51 -16.37
CA ASN A 62 12.89 12.04 -15.03
C ASN A 62 11.61 12.89 -14.97
N VAL A 63 10.49 12.38 -15.48
CA VAL A 63 9.19 13.01 -15.38
C VAL A 63 8.56 12.55 -14.08
N ALA A 64 8.63 13.39 -13.05
CA ALA A 64 7.96 13.14 -11.79
C ALA A 64 6.44 13.35 -11.92
N LEU A 65 5.67 12.63 -11.10
CA LEU A 65 4.26 12.95 -10.89
C LEU A 65 4.13 14.39 -10.34
N PRO A 66 3.06 15.12 -10.69
CA PRO A 66 2.79 16.42 -10.08
C PRO A 66 2.80 16.30 -8.56
N THR A 67 3.55 17.17 -7.88
CA THR A 67 3.75 17.13 -6.42
C THR A 67 2.45 17.11 -5.63
N THR A 68 1.42 17.79 -6.13
CA THR A 68 0.08 17.79 -5.53
C THR A 68 -0.60 16.42 -5.59
N LEU A 69 -0.51 15.71 -6.72
CA LEU A 69 -1.09 14.38 -6.89
C LEU A 69 -0.35 13.36 -6.02
N LEU A 70 0.98 13.42 -6.04
CA LEU A 70 1.85 12.61 -5.20
C LEU A 70 1.48 12.76 -3.71
N GLY A 71 1.28 14.00 -3.26
CA GLY A 71 0.91 14.29 -1.87
C GLY A 71 -0.43 13.66 -1.47
N TYR A 72 -1.43 13.65 -2.37
CA TYR A 72 -2.72 13.00 -2.09
C TYR A 72 -2.61 11.48 -2.01
N LEU A 73 -1.84 10.86 -2.90
CA LEU A 73 -1.65 9.41 -2.92
C LEU A 73 -0.92 8.93 -1.66
N VAL A 74 0.20 9.57 -1.32
CA VAL A 74 0.95 9.26 -0.08
C VAL A 74 0.10 9.45 1.18
N PHE A 75 -0.74 10.50 1.22
CA PHE A 75 -1.64 10.72 2.33
C PHE A 75 -2.72 9.62 2.44
N ALA A 76 -3.27 9.18 1.31
CA ALA A 76 -4.24 8.09 1.28
C ALA A 76 -3.64 6.79 1.80
N ASP A 77 -2.42 6.44 1.37
CA ASP A 77 -1.70 5.25 1.86
C ASP A 77 -1.46 5.33 3.37
N PHE A 78 -1.00 6.48 3.85
CA PHE A 78 -0.77 6.69 5.27
C PHE A 78 -2.06 6.50 6.10
N LEU A 79 -3.19 7.00 5.60
CA LEU A 79 -4.49 6.85 6.24
C LEU A 79 -4.96 5.39 6.24
N LEU A 80 -4.76 4.66 5.14
CA LEU A 80 -5.09 3.23 5.05
C LEU A 80 -4.23 2.40 6.01
N ILE A 81 -2.92 2.66 6.06
CA ILE A 81 -1.98 2.03 7.01
C ILE A 81 -2.43 2.29 8.45
N PHE A 82 -2.75 3.54 8.79
CA PHE A 82 -3.19 3.91 10.13
C PHE A 82 -4.44 3.15 10.54
N ILE A 83 -5.46 3.11 9.67
CA ILE A 83 -6.70 2.37 9.93
C ILE A 83 -6.42 0.87 10.11
N ALA A 84 -5.56 0.30 9.28
CA ALA A 84 -5.20 -1.11 9.36
C ALA A 84 -4.49 -1.47 10.67
N LEU A 85 -3.53 -0.66 11.10
CA LEU A 85 -2.85 -0.82 12.38
C LEU A 85 -3.81 -0.64 13.56
N TYR A 86 -4.68 0.38 13.52
CA TYR A 86 -5.66 0.61 14.58
C TYR A 86 -6.61 -0.57 14.77
N ARG A 87 -7.17 -1.10 13.67
CA ARG A 87 -8.05 -2.27 13.73
C ARG A 87 -7.32 -3.54 14.15
N TRP A 88 -6.05 -3.69 13.76
CA TRP A 88 -5.24 -4.82 14.20
C TRP A 88 -4.96 -4.77 15.72
N TRP A 89 -4.67 -3.58 16.24
CA TRP A 89 -4.52 -3.34 17.67
C TRP A 89 -5.80 -3.67 18.45
N ASP A 90 -6.96 -3.26 17.95
CA ASP A 90 -8.25 -3.56 18.58
C ASP A 90 -8.52 -5.08 18.65
N LEU A 91 -8.26 -5.80 17.54
CA LEU A 91 -8.33 -7.27 17.52
C LEU A 91 -7.37 -7.93 18.50
N TYR A 92 -6.13 -7.44 18.58
CA TYR A 92 -5.13 -7.94 19.52
C TYR A 92 -5.60 -7.77 20.97
N MET A 93 -6.13 -6.59 21.32
CA MET A 93 -6.69 -6.32 22.64
C MET A 93 -7.89 -7.20 22.97
N ALA A 94 -8.78 -7.45 22.00
CA ALA A 94 -9.90 -8.36 22.16
C ALA A 94 -9.43 -9.80 22.44
N GLN A 95 -8.46 -10.32 21.68
CA GLN A 95 -7.88 -11.65 21.88
C GLN A 95 -7.18 -11.78 23.24
N LYS A 96 -6.44 -10.74 23.65
CA LYS A 96 -5.76 -10.70 24.95
C LYS A 96 -6.76 -10.83 26.11
N LYS A 97 -7.86 -10.07 26.07
CA LYS A 97 -8.93 -10.14 27.09
C LYS A 97 -9.55 -11.54 27.17
N VAL A 98 -9.82 -12.19 26.03
CA VAL A 98 -10.35 -13.57 26.01
C VAL A 98 -9.38 -14.54 26.67
N LYS A 99 -8.08 -14.42 26.36
CA LYS A 99 -7.05 -15.28 26.93
C LYS A 99 -6.95 -15.10 28.46
N GLU A 100 -6.95 -13.86 28.95
CA GLU A 100 -6.96 -13.54 30.38
C GLU A 100 -8.21 -14.10 31.09
N PHE A 101 -9.38 -14.04 30.46
CA PHE A 101 -10.62 -14.58 31.01
C PHE A 101 -10.65 -16.12 31.02
N SER A 102 -10.06 -16.76 30.01
CA SER A 102 -9.95 -18.22 29.92
C SER A 102 -8.92 -18.82 30.88
N ALA A 103 -7.92 -18.03 31.26
CA ALA A 103 -6.87 -18.40 32.19
C ALA A 103 -7.20 -17.96 33.62
N GLY A 104 -8.48 -18.11 34.04
CA GLY A 104 -9.00 -17.66 35.33
C GLY A 104 -8.11 -18.00 36.54
N PRO A 105 -8.33 -17.32 37.69
CA PRO A 105 -7.39 -17.27 38.83
C PRO A 105 -6.91 -18.63 39.32
#